data_AF-A0A1J3FMP0-F1
#
_entry.id   AF-A0A1J3FMP0-F1
#
_cell.length_a   1.000
_cell.length_b   1.000
_cell.length_c   1.000
_cell.angle_alpha   90.00
_cell.angle_beta   90.00
_cell.angle_gamma   90.00
#
_symmetry.space_group_name_H-M   'P 1'
#
loop_
_entity.id
_entity.type
_entity.pdbx_description
1 polymer ?
#
loop_
_entity_poly.entity_id
_entity_poly.type
_entity_poly.pdbx_seq_one_letter_code
_entity_poly.pdbx_strand_id
1 'polypeptide(L)'
;IVAGSKPTVFTYNIMIDCMFKEGDVEAARGLFEEMKFRGLFPDTVTYNSMIDGYGKVERLDDTVYFFEEMKSMSCEPDVITYNELINCFCKSGKLLKGLEFYREMRQSG
;
A
#
# COMPACT_ATOMS: atom_id res chain seq x y z
N ILE A 1 23.15 -8.18 -27.27
CA ILE A 1 22.80 -7.80 -25.88
C ILE A 1 21.46 -7.10 -25.97
N VAL A 2 20.36 -7.77 -25.63
CA VAL A 2 19.08 -7.06 -25.48
C VAL A 2 19.27 -6.20 -24.24
N ALA A 3 19.35 -4.88 -24.41
CA ALA A 3 19.36 -3.98 -23.26
C ALA A 3 18.03 -4.21 -22.53
N GLY A 4 18.07 -4.91 -21.39
CA GLY A 4 16.88 -5.06 -20.55
C GLY A 4 16.41 -3.67 -20.16
N SER A 5 15.18 -3.33 -20.54
CA SER A 5 14.58 -2.05 -20.16
C SER A 5 14.63 -1.90 -18.64
N LYS A 6 15.02 -0.71 -18.15
CA LYS A 6 15.06 -0.44 -16.71
C LYS A 6 13.64 -0.54 -16.14
N PRO A 7 13.43 -1.24 -15.01
CA PRO A 7 12.14 -1.26 -14.34
C PRO A 7 11.64 0.15 -14.02
N THR A 8 10.34 0.39 -14.19
CA THR A 8 9.66 1.64 -13.84
C THR A 8 8.78 1.46 -12.61
N VAL A 9 8.22 2.54 -12.06
CA VAL A 9 7.22 2.48 -10.97
C VAL A 9 6.08 1.51 -11.33
N PHE A 10 5.59 1.57 -12.56
CA PHE A 10 4.56 0.64 -13.04
C PHE A 10 5.00 -0.83 -13.00
N THR A 11 6.25 -1.13 -13.38
CA THR A 11 6.81 -2.49 -13.28
C THR A 11 6.85 -2.97 -11.83
N TYR A 12 7.28 -2.12 -10.89
CA TYR A 12 7.29 -2.45 -9.47
C TYR A 12 5.88 -2.67 -8.91
N ASN A 13 4.91 -1.83 -9.26
CA ASN A 13 3.53 -1.98 -8.79
C ASN A 13 2.93 -3.34 -9.20
N ILE A 14 3.18 -3.78 -10.44
CA ILE A 14 2.76 -5.12 -10.89
C ILE A 14 3.44 -6.21 -10.06
N MET A 15 4.76 -6.14 -9.90
CA MET A 15 5.51 -7.17 -9.19
C MET A 15 5.11 -7.26 -7.71
N ILE A 16 4.91 -6.12 -7.05
CA ILE A 16 4.45 -6.04 -5.64
C ILE A 16 3.08 -6.69 -5.49
N ASP A 17 2.11 -6.33 -6.33
CA ASP A 17 0.77 -6.95 -6.33
C ASP A 17 0.83 -8.46 -6.59
N CYS A 18 1.67 -8.91 -7.53
CA CYS A 18 1.92 -10.33 -7.77
C CYS A 18 2.47 -11.05 -6.52
N MET A 19 3.50 -10.49 -5.86
CA MET A 19 4.10 -11.12 -4.68
C MET A 19 3.09 -11.24 -3.53
N PHE A 20 2.24 -10.24 -3.30
CA PHE A 20 1.15 -10.35 -2.32
C PHE A 20 0.13 -11.44 -2.68
N LYS A 21 -0.23 -11.56 -3.96
CA LYS A 21 -1.15 -12.62 -4.44
C LYS A 21 -0.57 -14.02 -4.29
N GLU A 22 0.75 -14.16 -4.40
CA GLU A 22 1.47 -15.41 -4.16
C GLU A 22 1.69 -15.69 -2.65
N GLY A 23 1.38 -14.72 -1.78
CA GLY A 23 1.57 -14.82 -0.33
C GLY A 23 3.00 -14.52 0.13
N ASP A 24 3.89 -14.10 -0.76
CA ASP A 24 5.27 -13.73 -0.43
C ASP A 24 5.35 -12.25 -0.03
N VAL A 25 4.91 -11.99 1.20
CA VAL A 25 4.87 -10.65 1.80
C VAL A 25 6.27 -10.03 1.91
N GLU A 26 7.29 -10.84 2.19
CA GLU A 26 8.66 -10.36 2.35
C GLU A 26 9.27 -9.97 0.99
N ALA A 27 8.97 -10.72 -0.08
CA ALA A 27 9.37 -10.31 -1.43
C ALA A 27 8.65 -9.02 -1.87
N ALA A 28 7.35 -8.87 -1.59
CA ALA A 28 6.61 -7.64 -1.88
C ALA A 28 7.26 -6.43 -1.18
N ARG A 29 7.59 -6.57 0.11
CA ARG A 29 8.29 -5.53 0.88
C ARG A 29 9.69 -5.24 0.34
N GLY A 30 10.44 -6.28 -0.03
CA GLY A 30 11.75 -6.15 -0.63
C GLY A 30 11.72 -5.33 -1.93
N LEU A 31 10.73 -5.57 -2.79
CA LEU A 31 10.54 -4.80 -4.03
C LEU A 31 10.21 -3.33 -3.76
N PHE A 32 9.39 -3.04 -2.74
CA PHE A 32 9.08 -1.68 -2.32
C PHE A 32 10.32 -0.92 -1.83
N GLU A 33 11.19 -1.56 -1.04
CA GLU A 33 12.44 -0.92 -0.60
C GLU A 33 13.46 -0.81 -1.75
N GLU A 34 13.49 -1.78 -2.65
CA GLU A 34 14.36 -1.75 -3.83
C GLU A 34 14.01 -0.59 -4.77
N MET A 35 12.72 -0.32 -5.01
CA MET A 35 12.33 0.81 -5.87
C MET A 35 12.76 2.15 -5.25
N LYS A 36 12.61 2.31 -3.93
CA LYS A 36 13.09 3.48 -3.19
C LYS A 36 14.61 3.62 -3.29
N PHE A 37 15.35 2.53 -3.09
CA PHE A 37 16.81 2.49 -3.22
C PHE A 37 17.28 2.89 -4.64
N ARG A 38 16.53 2.53 -5.67
CA ARG A 38 16.80 2.91 -7.07
C ARG A 38 16.38 4.34 -7.42
N GLY A 39 15.86 5.11 -6.47
CA GLY A 39 15.41 6.48 -6.67
C GLY A 39 14.07 6.59 -7.42
N LEU A 40 13.29 5.51 -7.45
CA LEU A 40 11.90 5.55 -7.90
C LEU A 40 11.02 5.90 -6.70
N PHE A 41 10.15 6.88 -6.89
CA PHE A 41 9.22 7.32 -5.86
C PHE A 41 7.95 6.48 -5.91
N PRO A 42 7.55 5.82 -4.81
CA PRO A 42 6.24 5.18 -4.70
C PRO A 42 5.12 6.20 -4.96
N ASP A 43 4.12 5.78 -5.74
CA ASP A 43 2.92 6.58 -6.00
C ASP A 43 1.70 6.05 -5.24
N THR A 44 0.54 6.69 -5.41
CA THR A 44 -0.70 6.27 -4.77
C THR A 44 -1.05 4.82 -5.09
N VAL A 45 -0.74 4.35 -6.30
CA VAL A 45 -0.99 2.95 -6.70
C VAL A 45 -0.05 2.01 -5.94
N THR A 46 1.23 2.37 -5.81
CA THR A 46 2.20 1.60 -5.02
C THR A 46 1.72 1.43 -3.57
N TYR A 47 1.35 2.53 -2.90
CA TYR A 47 0.89 2.48 -1.51
C TYR A 47 -0.42 1.72 -1.36
N ASN A 48 -1.37 1.89 -2.29
CA ASN A 48 -2.61 1.13 -2.30
C ASN A 48 -2.35 -0.37 -2.42
N SER A 49 -1.40 -0.81 -3.26
CA SER A 49 -0.98 -2.21 -3.35
C SER A 49 -0.38 -2.73 -2.04
N MET A 50 0.44 -1.93 -1.35
CA MET A 50 0.98 -2.31 -0.04
C MET A 50 -0.14 -2.46 1.00
N ILE A 51 -1.03 -1.48 1.10
CA ILE A 51 -2.14 -1.47 2.08
C ILE A 51 -3.11 -2.63 1.84
N ASP A 52 -3.53 -2.86 0.60
CA ASP A 52 -4.39 -3.99 0.22
C ASP A 52 -3.70 -5.34 0.49
N GLY A 53 -2.43 -5.46 0.12
CA GLY A 53 -1.63 -6.66 0.35
C GLY A 53 -1.54 -7.03 1.84
N TYR A 54 -1.12 -6.09 2.69
CA TYR A 54 -1.06 -6.30 4.14
C TYR A 54 -2.44 -6.52 4.78
N GLY A 55 -3.47 -5.85 4.24
CA GLY A 55 -4.85 -6.02 4.64
C GLY A 55 -5.34 -7.45 4.47
N LYS A 56 -5.07 -8.05 3.31
CA LYS A 56 -5.45 -9.43 2.97
C LYS A 56 -4.75 -10.50 3.80
N VAL A 57 -3.55 -10.23 4.30
CA VAL A 57 -2.82 -11.12 5.22
C VAL A 57 -3.03 -10.76 6.70
N GLU A 58 -4.07 -9.95 6.99
CA GLU A 58 -4.48 -9.53 8.34
C GLU A 58 -3.39 -8.82 9.17
N ARG A 59 -2.38 -8.25 8.50
CA ARG A 59 -1.30 -7.47 9.12
C ARG A 59 -1.69 -5.99 9.23
N LEU A 60 -2.67 -5.73 10.08
CA LEU A 60 -3.28 -4.40 10.22
C LEU A 60 -2.34 -3.29 10.69
N ASP A 61 -1.30 -3.62 11.44
CA ASP A 61 -0.34 -2.59 11.88
C ASP A 61 0.50 -2.09 10.70
N ASP A 62 0.81 -2.97 9.74
CA ASP A 62 1.50 -2.60 8.50
C ASP A 62 0.61 -1.76 7.58
N THR A 63 -0.71 -2.02 7.51
CA THR A 63 -1.61 -1.16 6.72
C THR A 63 -1.64 0.28 7.22
N VAL A 64 -1.62 0.47 8.55
CA VAL A 64 -1.51 1.80 9.17
C VAL A 64 -0.15 2.42 8.90
N TYR A 65 0.93 1.64 9.02
CA TYR A 65 2.28 2.13 8.73
C TYR A 65 2.38 2.69 7.31
N PHE A 66 1.91 1.95 6.29
CA PHE A 66 2.00 2.42 4.90
C PHE A 66 1.07 3.60 4.61
N PHE A 67 -0.08 3.70 5.27
CA PHE A 67 -0.95 4.88 5.20
C PHE A 67 -0.26 6.14 5.74
N GLU A 68 0.40 6.04 6.90
CA GLU A 68 1.13 7.18 7.46
C GLU A 68 2.40 7.50 6.67
N GLU A 69 3.12 6.50 6.16
CA GLU A 69 4.28 6.70 5.27
C GLU A 69 3.84 7.47 4.01
N MET A 70 2.75 7.04 3.37
CA MET A 70 2.16 7.71 2.21
C MET A 70 1.92 9.21 2.46
N LYS A 71 1.26 9.56 3.57
CA LYS A 71 1.01 10.96 3.97
C LYS A 71 2.32 11.71 4.24
N SER A 72 3.28 11.09 4.93
CA SER A 72 4.58 11.71 5.23
C SER A 72 5.40 12.02 3.97
N MET A 73 5.18 11.24 2.90
CA MET A 73 5.81 11.41 1.60
C MET A 73 5.04 12.38 0.70
N SER A 74 4.05 13.12 1.23
CA SER A 74 3.16 14.01 0.48
C SER A 74 2.44 13.32 -0.69
N CYS A 75 2.19 12.02 -0.55
CA CYS A 75 1.36 11.24 -1.45
C CYS A 75 -0.06 11.21 -0.87
N GLU A 76 -1.03 11.75 -1.60
CA GLU A 76 -2.39 11.94 -1.06
C GLU A 76 -3.19 10.63 -1.07
N PRO A 77 -3.70 10.15 0.09
CA PRO A 77 -4.61 9.02 0.14
C PRO A 77 -5.86 9.28 -0.70
N ASP A 78 -6.29 8.27 -1.46
CA ASP A 78 -7.50 8.36 -2.28
C ASP A 78 -8.64 7.53 -1.70
N VAL A 79 -9.77 7.51 -2.41
CA VAL A 79 -10.95 6.74 -2.02
C VAL A 79 -10.63 5.24 -1.92
N ILE A 80 -9.70 4.72 -2.72
CA ILE A 80 -9.28 3.32 -2.68
C ILE A 80 -8.51 3.06 -1.37
N THR A 81 -7.58 3.95 -1.01
CA THR A 81 -6.82 3.86 0.24
C THR A 81 -7.74 3.76 1.46
N TYR A 82 -8.69 4.69 1.59
CA TYR A 82 -9.61 4.71 2.73
C TYR A 82 -10.56 3.52 2.74
N ASN A 83 -11.11 3.13 1.58
CA ASN A 83 -12.00 1.98 1.50
C ASN A 83 -11.31 0.71 1.99
N GLU A 84 -10.04 0.51 1.63
CA GLU A 84 -9.29 -0.68 2.04
C GLU A 84 -9.03 -0.70 3.55
N LEU A 85 -8.60 0.42 4.13
CA LEU A 85 -8.42 0.56 5.58
C LEU A 85 -9.73 0.31 6.34
N ILE A 86 -10.83 0.94 5.92
CA ILE A 86 -12.13 0.76 6.56
C ILE A 86 -12.57 -0.71 6.50
N ASN A 87 -12.47 -1.32 5.31
CA ASN A 87 -12.82 -2.72 5.08
C ASN A 87 -11.99 -3.68 5.95
N CYS A 88 -10.68 -3.51 5.97
CA CYS A 88 -9.74 -4.30 6.78
C CYS A 88 -10.08 -4.23 8.27
N PHE A 89 -10.17 -3.02 8.83
CA PHE A 89 -10.42 -2.85 10.26
C PHE A 89 -11.82 -3.30 10.68
N CYS A 90 -12.84 -3.11 9.85
CA CYS A 90 -14.18 -3.59 10.15
C CYS A 90 -14.27 -5.12 10.14
N LYS A 91 -13.65 -5.79 9.15
CA LYS A 91 -13.64 -7.26 9.07
C LYS A 91 -12.91 -7.92 10.23
N SER A 92 -11.85 -7.29 10.74
CA SER A 92 -11.13 -7.77 11.93
C SER A 92 -11.79 -7.37 13.26
N GLY A 93 -13.03 -6.86 13.25
CA GLY A 93 -13.77 -6.47 14.46
C GLY A 93 -13.29 -5.20 15.14
N LYS A 94 -12.33 -4.47 14.55
CA LYS A 94 -11.76 -3.22 15.07
C LYS A 94 -12.57 -2.01 14.58
N LEU A 95 -13.88 -2.02 14.84
CA LEU A 95 -14.83 -1.04 14.30
C LEU A 95 -14.47 0.42 14.63
N LEU A 96 -13.99 0.70 15.85
CA LEU A 96 -13.61 2.06 16.25
C LEU A 96 -12.53 2.64 15.33
N LYS A 97 -11.53 1.82 14.97
CA LYS A 97 -10.45 2.23 14.08
C LYS A 97 -10.92 2.40 12.64
N GLY A 98 -11.82 1.53 12.17
CA GLY A 98 -12.49 1.72 10.87
C GLY A 98 -13.30 3.03 10.81
N LEU A 99 -14.00 3.40 11.88
CA LEU A 99 -14.72 4.66 11.98
C LEU A 99 -13.80 5.88 12.05
N GLU A 100 -12.60 5.78 12.62
CA GLU A 100 -11.58 6.83 12.56
C GLU A 100 -11.20 7.13 11.10
N PHE A 101 -10.87 6.10 10.31
CA PHE A 101 -10.54 6.29 8.89
C PHE A 101 -11.71 6.86 8.07
N TYR A 102 -12.93 6.41 8.35
CA TYR A 102 -14.12 6.97 7.70
C TYR A 102 -14.31 8.47 8.01
N ARG A 103 -14.05 8.90 9.25
CA ARG A 103 -14.13 10.31 9.63
C ARG A 103 -13.05 11.13 8.97
N GLU A 104 -11.83 10.60 8.89
CA GLU A 104 -10.70 11.26 8.21
C GLU A 104 -11.02 11.44 6.72
N MET A 105 -11.49 10.40 6.03
CA MET A 105 -11.94 10.46 4.63
C MET A 105 -12.95 11.59 4.40
N ARG A 106 -13.90 11.80 5.34
CA ARG A 106 -14.91 12.87 5.24
C ARG A 106 -14.38 14.28 5.47
N GLN A 107 -13.23 14.42 6.11
CA GLN A 107 -12.60 15.72 6.39
C GLN A 107 -11.60 16.12 5.31
N SER A 108 -10.98 15.13 4.66
CA SER A 108 -9.99 15.32 3.59
C SER A 108 -10.59 15.36 2.18
N GLY A 109 -11.90 15.09 2.03
CA GLY A 109 -12.63 15.12 0.77
C GLY A 109 -13.37 16.43 0.48
#